data_AF-A0AAU8FIC5-F1
#
_entry.id   AF-A0AAU8FIC5-F1
#
_cell.length_a   1.000
_cell.length_b   1.000
_cell.length_c   1.000
_cell.angle_alpha   90.00
_cell.angle_beta   90.00
_cell.angle_gamma   90.00
#
_symmetry.space_group_name_H-M   'P 1'
#
loop_
_entity.id
_entity.type
_entity.pdbx_description
1 polymer ?
#
loop_
_entity_poly.entity_id
_entity_poly.type
_entity_poly.pdbx_seq_one_letter_code
_entity_poly.pdbx_strand_id
1 'polypeptide(L)'
;MKTCTLVICLLLSALGVYATAPADGDAGTASKVAAVAEPFTICLEAENANSDAPVSGDPNASNGEARGAQNTWDYFVEYQTDVPTAGKYLITLRYNAEQDSPVNVSINAGTSTQIVLPASYSWNIAWKEHTFEVDLPAGNNRIRIKELPGYNVRQDKVCWTENGPSDPVCEFEIAPSTAARYELGDDMAFFANCSGANCDEVTFTWTGNGILRYGNIIGLKTPSVPGTYTYDLFATKSGCSNKTGSVTVEVVITPGCDYNVSASVSNATPQCSEPITLSAQCTGPDCDGVRYSWGGGGLNVSGQSITVPAPPGKRNIQLFPFCKQRRL
;
A
#
# COMPACT_ATOMS: atom_id res chain seq x y z
N MET A 1 -41.29 45.13 23.97
CA MET A 1 -39.85 45.10 24.22
C MET A 1 -39.60 44.19 25.40
N LYS A 2 -39.03 43.00 25.17
CA LYS A 2 -38.63 42.05 26.21
C LYS A 2 -37.22 41.60 25.87
N THR A 3 -36.28 42.10 26.65
CA THR A 3 -34.86 41.78 26.65
C THR A 3 -34.70 40.37 27.24
N CYS A 4 -33.99 39.49 26.53
CA CYS A 4 -33.48 38.23 27.07
C CYS A 4 -31.96 38.32 27.16
N THR A 5 -31.46 38.32 28.38
CA THR A 5 -30.04 38.31 28.73
C THR A 5 -29.55 36.86 28.72
N LEU A 6 -28.54 36.57 27.90
CA LEU A 6 -27.86 35.28 27.85
C LEU A 6 -26.60 35.34 28.73
N VAL A 7 -26.51 34.43 29.71
CA VAL A 7 -25.36 34.29 30.62
C VAL A 7 -24.32 33.38 29.97
N ILE A 8 -23.09 33.89 29.85
CA ILE A 8 -21.91 33.18 29.35
C ILE A 8 -21.24 32.46 30.53
N CYS A 9 -21.13 31.13 30.44
CA CYS A 9 -20.29 30.31 31.33
C CYS A 9 -18.90 30.15 30.71
N LEU A 10 -17.90 30.82 31.29
CA LEU A 10 -16.48 30.62 31.03
C LEU A 10 -15.93 29.61 32.06
N LEU A 11 -15.53 28.42 31.60
CA LEU A 11 -14.74 27.47 32.38
C LEU A 11 -13.25 27.79 32.17
N LEU A 12 -12.65 28.39 33.20
CA LEU A 12 -11.19 28.45 33.38
C LEU A 12 -10.75 27.18 34.11
N SER A 13 -9.88 26.37 33.49
CA SER A 13 -9.06 25.39 34.20
C SER A 13 -7.61 25.86 34.19
N ALA A 14 -7.07 26.03 35.39
CA ALA A 14 -5.75 26.58 35.68
C ALA A 14 -4.62 25.62 35.29
N LEU A 15 -3.54 26.20 34.75
CA LEU A 15 -2.23 25.60 34.59
C LEU A 15 -1.54 25.52 35.96
N GLY A 16 -1.28 24.30 36.43
CA GLY A 16 -0.37 24.04 37.54
C GLY A 16 1.03 23.78 37.00
N VAL A 17 1.93 24.74 37.21
CA VAL A 17 3.37 24.59 37.00
C VAL A 17 3.96 23.89 38.22
N TYR A 18 4.60 22.74 38.04
CA TYR A 18 5.57 22.22 39.00
C TYR A 18 6.91 22.04 38.28
N ALA A 19 7.89 22.81 38.74
CA ALA A 19 9.29 22.65 38.41
C ALA A 19 9.89 21.56 39.31
N THR A 20 10.56 20.58 38.71
CA THR A 20 11.52 19.70 39.39
C THR A 20 12.90 19.96 38.82
N ALA A 21 13.84 20.27 39.72
CA ALA A 21 15.26 20.52 39.47
C ALA A 21 15.99 19.28 38.92
N PRO A 22 17.16 19.44 38.28
CA PRO A 22 17.88 18.35 37.65
C PRO A 22 18.69 17.57 38.69
N ALA A 23 18.69 16.24 38.58
CA ALA A 23 19.68 15.39 39.22
C ALA A 23 20.52 14.74 38.11
N ASP A 24 21.76 15.21 38.00
CA ASP A 24 22.86 14.45 37.43
C ASP A 24 22.99 13.12 38.16
N GLY A 25 23.14 12.04 37.40
CA GLY A 25 23.23 10.69 37.91
C GLY A 25 23.51 9.72 36.77
N ASP A 26 24.76 9.72 36.34
CA ASP A 26 25.38 8.75 35.45
C ASP A 26 25.03 7.30 35.88
N ALA A 27 24.26 6.63 35.03
CA ALA A 27 24.20 5.19 34.97
C ALA A 27 24.20 4.84 33.50
N GLY A 28 25.41 4.74 32.93
CA GLY A 28 25.65 4.16 31.62
C GLY A 28 24.91 2.82 31.51
N THR A 29 23.75 2.86 30.88
CA THR A 29 23.11 1.68 30.32
C THR A 29 24.06 1.19 29.25
N ALA A 30 24.88 0.20 29.60
CA ALA A 30 25.52 -0.65 28.63
C ALA A 30 24.42 -1.09 27.67
N SER A 31 24.45 -0.51 26.46
CA SER A 31 23.68 -0.98 25.34
C SER A 31 24.04 -2.46 25.22
N LYS A 32 23.14 -3.32 25.68
CA LYS A 32 23.23 -4.75 25.48
C LYS A 32 23.01 -4.89 23.98
N VAL A 33 24.11 -4.76 23.22
CA VAL A 33 24.14 -5.16 21.82
C VAL A 33 23.61 -6.58 21.85
N ALA A 34 22.39 -6.77 21.34
CA ALA A 34 21.82 -8.09 21.19
C ALA A 34 22.87 -8.88 20.41
N ALA A 35 23.45 -9.90 21.06
CA ALA A 35 24.34 -10.81 20.37
C ALA A 35 23.58 -11.29 19.15
N VAL A 36 24.11 -11.00 17.96
CA VAL A 36 23.58 -11.56 16.71
C VAL A 36 23.62 -13.06 16.93
N ALA A 37 22.44 -13.71 16.95
CA ALA A 37 22.37 -15.15 17.07
C ALA A 37 23.24 -15.74 15.96
N GLU A 38 24.13 -16.66 16.30
CA GLU A 38 24.94 -17.35 15.30
C GLU A 38 24.00 -17.98 14.26
N PRO A 39 24.30 -17.85 12.95
CA PRO A 39 23.45 -18.39 11.90
C PRO A 39 23.26 -19.89 12.12
N PHE A 40 22.03 -20.38 11.94
CA PHE A 40 21.74 -21.79 12.10
C PHE A 40 22.69 -22.63 11.23
N THR A 41 23.33 -23.63 11.84
CA THR A 41 24.17 -24.60 11.12
C THR A 41 23.91 -26.02 11.63
N ILE A 42 23.71 -26.97 10.71
CA ILE A 42 23.60 -28.40 11.02
C ILE A 42 24.31 -29.24 9.96
N CYS A 43 24.95 -30.34 10.36
CA CYS A 43 25.50 -31.33 9.43
C CYS A 43 24.79 -32.67 9.60
N LEU A 44 24.49 -33.32 8.49
CA LEU A 44 23.81 -34.61 8.42
C LEU A 44 24.63 -35.58 7.57
N GLU A 45 24.89 -36.74 8.15
CA GLU A 45 25.65 -37.80 7.51
C GLU A 45 24.78 -38.59 6.53
N ALA A 46 25.33 -38.92 5.36
CA ALA A 46 24.61 -39.60 4.30
C ALA A 46 24.22 -41.03 4.71
N GLU A 47 25.07 -41.76 5.43
CA GLU A 47 24.80 -43.11 5.93
C GLU A 47 23.54 -43.19 6.82
N ASN A 48 23.17 -42.07 7.46
CA ASN A 48 21.98 -41.98 8.32
C ASN A 48 20.73 -41.44 7.59
N ALA A 49 20.88 -41.00 6.33
CA ALA A 49 19.79 -40.44 5.53
C ALA A 49 18.95 -41.52 4.83
N ASN A 50 17.72 -41.16 4.44
CA ASN A 50 16.85 -42.03 3.66
C ASN A 50 17.38 -42.15 2.22
N SER A 51 17.50 -43.36 1.68
CA SER A 51 18.21 -43.58 0.42
C SER A 51 17.95 -44.97 -0.16
N ASP A 52 18.05 -45.10 -1.48
CA ASP A 52 18.15 -46.38 -2.20
C ASP A 52 19.61 -46.77 -2.51
N ALA A 53 20.58 -45.90 -2.20
CA ALA A 53 21.99 -46.15 -2.34
C ALA A 53 22.53 -47.04 -1.20
N PRO A 54 23.46 -47.96 -1.49
CA PRO A 54 24.11 -48.75 -0.46
C PRO A 54 25.01 -47.88 0.43
N VAL A 55 25.08 -48.24 1.71
CA VAL A 55 26.10 -47.74 2.64
C VAL A 55 27.37 -48.57 2.47
N SER A 56 28.53 -47.93 2.46
CA SER A 56 29.82 -48.59 2.32
C SER A 56 30.89 -47.90 3.15
N GLY A 57 31.80 -48.68 3.74
CA GLY A 57 32.92 -48.15 4.52
C GLY A 57 33.90 -47.33 3.65
N ASP A 58 34.37 -46.21 4.20
CA ASP A 58 35.39 -45.35 3.63
C ASP A 58 36.22 -44.67 4.74
N PRO A 59 37.49 -45.03 4.93
CA PRO A 59 38.36 -44.38 5.91
C PRO A 59 38.51 -42.86 5.74
N ASN A 60 38.18 -42.32 4.55
CA ASN A 60 38.27 -40.91 4.25
C ASN A 60 36.94 -40.15 4.46
N ALA A 61 35.83 -40.83 4.75
CA ALA A 61 34.54 -40.20 5.03
C ALA A 61 34.44 -39.68 6.47
N SER A 62 33.48 -38.77 6.74
CA SER A 62 33.33 -38.02 8.01
C SER A 62 33.27 -38.92 9.24
N ASN A 63 32.59 -40.07 9.11
CA ASN A 63 32.46 -41.09 10.16
C ASN A 63 32.81 -42.50 9.67
N GLY A 64 33.66 -42.60 8.65
CA GLY A 64 34.13 -43.89 8.15
C GLY A 64 33.16 -44.61 7.21
N GLU A 65 32.01 -44.02 6.88
CA GLU A 65 31.00 -44.56 5.97
C GLU A 65 30.49 -43.49 5.01
N ALA A 66 29.98 -43.90 3.84
CA ALA A 66 29.36 -43.02 2.84
C ALA A 66 28.27 -43.78 2.07
N ARG A 67 27.38 -43.06 1.39
CA ARG A 67 26.34 -43.64 0.52
C ARG A 67 26.64 -43.47 -0.96
N GLY A 68 26.45 -44.54 -1.72
CA GLY A 68 26.65 -44.56 -3.17
C GLY A 68 27.38 -45.80 -3.63
N ALA A 69 27.24 -46.13 -4.92
CA ALA A 69 27.98 -47.22 -5.57
C ALA A 69 28.46 -46.79 -6.95
N GLN A 70 29.56 -47.40 -7.40
CA GLN A 70 30.18 -47.09 -8.67
C GLN A 70 29.52 -47.90 -9.79
N ASN A 71 29.38 -47.30 -10.98
CA ASN A 71 28.90 -47.97 -12.20
C ASN A 71 27.46 -48.53 -12.08
N THR A 72 26.61 -47.86 -11.31
CA THR A 72 25.24 -48.26 -11.02
C THR A 72 24.25 -47.16 -11.40
N TRP A 73 22.96 -47.38 -11.20
CA TRP A 73 21.92 -46.47 -11.68
C TRP A 73 21.51 -45.44 -10.62
N ASP A 74 21.05 -44.29 -11.12
CA ASP A 74 20.50 -43.08 -10.53
C ASP A 74 20.03 -43.08 -9.05
N TYR A 75 20.91 -43.39 -8.11
CA TYR A 75 20.58 -43.42 -6.69
C TYR A 75 20.25 -42.03 -6.15
N PHE A 76 19.54 -41.99 -5.03
CA PHE A 76 19.31 -40.77 -4.28
C PHE A 76 19.72 -40.90 -2.82
N VAL A 77 20.07 -39.76 -2.23
CA VAL A 77 20.12 -39.58 -0.78
C VAL A 77 19.17 -38.44 -0.41
N GLU A 78 18.30 -38.68 0.56
CA GLU A 78 17.30 -37.73 1.05
C GLU A 78 17.60 -37.38 2.52
N TYR A 79 18.12 -36.16 2.68
CA TYR A 79 18.43 -35.58 3.96
C TYR A 79 17.20 -34.90 4.55
N GLN A 80 16.99 -35.05 5.85
CA GLN A 80 15.88 -34.42 6.56
C GLN A 80 16.38 -33.60 7.73
N THR A 81 15.96 -32.34 7.83
CA THR A 81 16.23 -31.47 8.98
C THR A 81 15.02 -30.61 9.31
N ASP A 82 15.02 -30.07 10.52
CA ASP A 82 14.15 -28.97 10.94
C ASP A 82 14.95 -27.66 10.87
N VAL A 83 14.45 -26.63 10.17
CA VAL A 83 15.09 -25.31 10.08
C VAL A 83 14.28 -24.26 10.83
N PRO A 84 14.91 -23.37 11.62
CA PRO A 84 14.21 -22.49 12.56
C PRO A 84 13.44 -21.36 11.88
N THR A 85 13.91 -20.91 10.71
CA THR A 85 13.40 -19.75 9.98
C THR A 85 13.24 -20.11 8.51
N ALA A 86 12.22 -19.55 7.86
CA ALA A 86 12.10 -19.65 6.41
C ALA A 86 13.14 -18.71 5.78
N GLY A 87 13.86 -19.18 4.75
CA GLY A 87 14.87 -18.36 4.10
C GLY A 87 15.82 -19.14 3.21
N LYS A 88 16.92 -18.49 2.83
CA LYS A 88 18.02 -19.08 2.06
C LYS A 88 18.92 -19.89 2.97
N TYR A 89 19.32 -21.05 2.49
CA TYR A 89 20.29 -21.90 3.14
C TYR A 89 21.35 -22.34 2.14
N LEU A 90 22.61 -22.25 2.56
CA LEU A 90 23.74 -22.86 1.85
C LEU A 90 23.81 -24.33 2.23
N ILE A 91 23.81 -25.21 1.24
CA ILE A 91 24.03 -26.64 1.40
C ILE A 91 25.41 -26.97 0.86
N THR A 92 26.32 -27.30 1.77
CA THR A 92 27.65 -27.82 1.44
C THR A 92 27.61 -29.34 1.47
N LEU A 93 27.64 -29.97 0.30
CA LEU A 93 27.74 -31.42 0.14
C LEU A 93 29.20 -31.82 0.08
N ARG A 94 29.61 -32.78 0.92
CA ARG A 94 30.88 -33.51 0.82
C ARG A 94 30.67 -34.83 0.09
N TYR A 95 31.46 -35.10 -0.94
CA TYR A 95 31.27 -36.24 -1.83
C TYR A 95 32.55 -36.68 -2.55
N ASN A 96 32.49 -37.83 -3.20
CA ASN A 96 33.46 -38.33 -4.16
C ASN A 96 32.80 -38.49 -5.55
N ALA A 97 33.49 -38.02 -6.58
CA ALA A 97 33.06 -38.15 -7.97
C ALA A 97 34.28 -38.18 -8.90
N GLU A 98 34.35 -39.19 -9.78
CA GLU A 98 35.47 -39.36 -10.72
C GLU A 98 35.44 -38.36 -11.89
N GLN A 99 34.26 -37.80 -12.16
CA GLN A 99 34.00 -36.81 -13.20
C GLN A 99 33.00 -35.77 -12.71
N ASP A 100 32.87 -34.67 -13.45
CA ASP A 100 31.81 -33.69 -13.21
C ASP A 100 30.45 -34.39 -13.34
N SER A 101 29.67 -34.34 -12.27
CA SER A 101 28.49 -35.19 -12.08
C SER A 101 27.26 -34.33 -11.87
N PRO A 102 26.41 -34.14 -12.90
CA PRO A 102 25.10 -33.55 -12.72
C PRO A 102 24.20 -34.42 -11.84
N VAL A 103 23.50 -33.75 -10.91
CA VAL A 103 22.53 -34.37 -9.99
C VAL A 103 21.26 -33.53 -9.97
N ASN A 104 20.12 -34.18 -9.72
CA ASN A 104 18.84 -33.53 -9.48
C ASN A 104 18.64 -33.29 -7.99
N VAL A 105 18.43 -32.05 -7.59
CA VAL A 105 18.10 -31.64 -6.23
C VAL A 105 16.62 -31.29 -6.14
N SER A 106 15.89 -31.84 -5.19
CA SER A 106 14.49 -31.48 -4.93
C SER A 106 14.23 -31.24 -3.45
N ILE A 107 13.34 -30.29 -3.17
CA ILE A 107 12.96 -29.87 -1.81
C ILE A 107 11.51 -30.27 -1.58
N ASN A 108 11.22 -30.99 -0.50
CA ASN A 108 9.87 -31.41 -0.09
C ASN A 108 9.04 -32.09 -1.20
N ALA A 109 9.70 -32.89 -2.05
CA ALA A 109 9.12 -33.54 -3.23
C ALA A 109 8.57 -32.57 -4.31
N GLY A 110 9.03 -31.31 -4.31
CA GLY A 110 8.79 -30.34 -5.38
C GLY A 110 9.62 -30.62 -6.65
N THR A 111 9.59 -29.66 -7.57
CA THR A 111 10.35 -29.72 -8.84
C THR A 111 11.84 -29.88 -8.58
N SER A 112 12.50 -30.75 -9.36
CA SER A 112 13.94 -30.91 -9.28
C SER A 112 14.68 -29.83 -10.08
N THR A 113 15.74 -29.28 -9.50
CA THR A 113 16.73 -28.44 -10.17
C THR A 113 18.00 -29.25 -10.38
N GLN A 114 18.61 -29.16 -11.56
CA GLN A 114 19.89 -29.81 -11.83
C GLN A 114 21.04 -28.91 -11.37
N ILE A 115 22.00 -29.49 -10.64
CA ILE A 115 23.28 -28.86 -10.33
C ILE A 115 24.41 -29.76 -10.81
N VAL A 116 25.58 -29.20 -11.11
CA VAL A 116 26.77 -29.97 -11.50
C VAL A 116 27.73 -29.99 -10.32
N LEU A 117 28.00 -31.19 -9.81
CA LEU A 117 29.03 -31.41 -8.81
C LEU A 117 30.39 -31.56 -9.51
N PRO A 118 31.36 -30.66 -9.27
CA PRO A 118 32.68 -30.78 -9.88
C PRO A 118 33.41 -32.08 -9.48
N ALA A 119 34.22 -32.65 -10.36
CA ALA A 119 34.98 -33.85 -10.06
C ALA A 119 35.88 -33.66 -8.82
N SER A 120 35.93 -34.68 -7.98
CA SER A 120 37.03 -34.91 -7.02
C SER A 120 38.16 -35.75 -7.63
N TYR A 121 37.92 -36.31 -8.83
CA TYR A 121 38.82 -37.19 -9.58
C TYR A 121 39.18 -38.49 -8.84
N SER A 122 38.33 -38.91 -7.90
CA SER A 122 38.54 -40.12 -7.11
C SER A 122 37.22 -40.64 -6.56
N TRP A 123 37.07 -41.97 -6.53
CA TRP A 123 35.89 -42.64 -5.96
C TRP A 123 35.90 -42.73 -4.42
N ASN A 124 37.08 -42.83 -3.79
CA ASN A 124 37.20 -43.12 -2.36
C ASN A 124 38.50 -42.64 -1.70
N ILE A 125 39.28 -41.79 -2.37
CA ILE A 125 40.54 -41.24 -1.81
C ILE A 125 40.40 -39.73 -1.63
N ALA A 126 40.15 -39.01 -2.73
CA ALA A 126 39.95 -37.57 -2.70
C ALA A 126 38.45 -37.26 -2.70
N TRP A 127 37.99 -36.62 -1.64
CA TRP A 127 36.66 -36.02 -1.54
C TRP A 127 36.70 -34.55 -1.95
N LYS A 128 35.53 -33.98 -2.21
CA LYS A 128 35.34 -32.55 -2.50
C LYS A 128 34.10 -32.04 -1.79
N GLU A 129 34.08 -30.74 -1.54
CA GLU A 129 32.90 -30.03 -1.09
C GLU A 129 32.37 -29.14 -2.21
N HIS A 130 31.05 -29.08 -2.33
CA HIS A 130 30.36 -28.15 -3.21
C HIS A 130 29.19 -27.52 -2.48
N THR A 131 29.12 -26.20 -2.52
CA THR A 131 28.09 -25.42 -1.87
C THR A 131 27.12 -24.86 -2.90
N PHE A 132 25.83 -25.08 -2.69
CA PHE A 132 24.75 -24.49 -3.48
C PHE A 132 23.67 -23.91 -2.56
N GLU A 133 22.89 -22.96 -3.05
CA GLU A 133 21.85 -22.28 -2.27
C GLU A 133 20.47 -22.87 -2.57
N VAL A 134 19.63 -22.94 -1.54
CA VAL A 134 18.20 -23.31 -1.64
C VAL A 134 17.35 -22.41 -0.76
N ASP A 135 16.07 -22.23 -1.13
CA ASP A 135 15.06 -21.63 -0.27
C ASP A 135 14.30 -22.73 0.50
N LEU A 136 14.24 -22.61 1.83
CA LEU A 136 13.55 -23.54 2.70
C LEU A 136 12.43 -22.84 3.49
N PRO A 137 11.22 -23.43 3.58
CA PRO A 137 10.25 -23.02 4.58
C PRO A 137 10.75 -23.35 6.00
N ALA A 138 10.29 -22.60 6.99
CA ALA A 138 10.52 -22.94 8.40
C ALA A 138 9.91 -24.32 8.71
N GLY A 139 10.57 -25.09 9.58
CA GLY A 139 10.12 -26.42 9.97
C GLY A 139 10.86 -27.56 9.27
N ASN A 140 10.21 -28.72 9.23
CA ASN A 140 10.74 -29.95 8.65
C ASN A 140 10.88 -29.85 7.12
N ASN A 141 12.08 -30.10 6.62
CA ASN A 141 12.41 -30.13 5.20
C ASN A 141 13.07 -31.46 4.82
N ARG A 142 12.71 -31.97 3.65
CA ARG A 142 13.38 -33.11 2.99
C ARG A 142 14.06 -32.64 1.72
N ILE A 143 15.37 -32.84 1.62
CA ILE A 143 16.17 -32.48 0.44
C ILE A 143 16.75 -33.75 -0.15
N ARG A 144 16.33 -34.06 -1.37
CA ARG A 144 16.77 -35.23 -2.11
C ARG A 144 17.77 -34.83 -3.17
N ILE A 145 18.97 -35.39 -3.11
CA ILE A 145 20.02 -35.28 -4.12
C ILE A 145 20.08 -36.62 -4.86
N LYS A 146 19.67 -36.61 -6.13
CA LYS A 146 19.55 -37.80 -6.97
C LYS A 146 20.54 -37.74 -8.12
N GLU A 147 21.31 -38.80 -8.30
CA GLU A 147 22.23 -39.00 -9.41
C GLU A 147 21.50 -39.04 -10.75
N LEU A 148 22.22 -38.72 -11.84
CA LEU A 148 21.76 -38.99 -13.19
C LEU A 148 22.39 -40.27 -13.74
N PRO A 149 21.76 -40.96 -14.70
CA PRO A 149 22.32 -42.15 -15.31
C PRO A 149 23.75 -41.90 -15.84
N GLY A 150 24.72 -42.66 -15.33
CA GLY A 150 26.14 -42.56 -15.72
C GLY A 150 26.98 -41.55 -14.90
N TYR A 151 26.39 -40.85 -13.94
CA TYR A 151 27.05 -39.84 -13.12
C TYR A 151 26.99 -40.22 -11.63
N ASN A 152 27.80 -41.21 -11.26
CA ASN A 152 27.83 -41.75 -9.90
C ASN A 152 28.48 -40.76 -8.93
N VAL A 153 27.86 -40.56 -7.76
CA VAL A 153 28.33 -39.66 -6.71
C VAL A 153 28.22 -40.37 -5.36
N ARG A 154 29.38 -40.60 -4.73
CA ARG A 154 29.39 -41.12 -3.37
C ARG A 154 29.23 -39.95 -2.40
N GLN A 155 28.11 -39.87 -1.71
CA GLN A 155 27.80 -38.79 -0.77
C GLN A 155 28.24 -39.18 0.64
N ASP A 156 28.94 -38.26 1.32
CA ASP A 156 29.47 -38.44 2.67
C ASP A 156 28.58 -37.69 3.67
N LYS A 157 28.47 -36.37 3.53
CA LYS A 157 27.61 -35.54 4.39
C LYS A 157 27.13 -34.28 3.72
N VAL A 158 26.10 -33.67 4.29
CA VAL A 158 25.68 -32.30 3.97
C VAL A 158 25.74 -31.43 5.20
N CYS A 159 26.19 -30.19 5.05
CA CYS A 159 26.09 -29.16 6.07
C CYS A 159 25.24 -28.00 5.55
N TRP A 160 24.25 -27.59 6.35
CA TRP A 160 23.28 -26.57 6.01
C TRP A 160 23.58 -25.36 6.88
N THR A 161 23.73 -24.19 6.26
CA THR A 161 24.01 -22.93 6.96
C THR A 161 23.00 -21.89 6.50
N GLU A 162 22.35 -21.22 7.46
CA GLU A 162 21.43 -20.11 7.17
C GLU A 162 22.17 -18.98 6.43
N ASN A 163 21.57 -18.51 5.34
CA ASN A 163 22.11 -17.48 4.45
C ASN A 163 21.19 -16.26 4.33
N GLY A 164 20.32 -16.07 5.33
CA GLY A 164 19.39 -14.94 5.39
C GLY A 164 18.01 -15.22 4.79
N PRO A 165 17.17 -14.18 4.62
CA PRO A 165 15.81 -14.35 4.11
C PRO A 165 15.79 -14.78 2.65
N SER A 166 14.72 -15.46 2.23
CA SER A 166 14.42 -15.73 0.82
C SER A 166 14.30 -14.43 0.05
N ASP A 167 14.60 -14.47 -1.25
CA ASP A 167 14.39 -13.30 -2.10
C ASP A 167 12.91 -12.86 -2.02
N PRO A 168 12.64 -11.57 -1.82
CA PRO A 168 11.26 -11.12 -1.68
C PRO A 168 10.52 -11.32 -3.00
N VAL A 169 9.36 -11.96 -2.94
CA VAL A 169 8.48 -12.06 -4.11
C VAL A 169 7.90 -10.67 -4.40
N CYS A 170 8.31 -10.09 -5.53
CA CYS A 170 7.97 -8.73 -5.95
C CYS A 170 6.94 -8.70 -7.10
N GLU A 171 6.05 -9.68 -7.14
CA GLU A 171 5.03 -9.85 -8.19
C GLU A 171 3.72 -9.08 -7.92
N PHE A 172 3.71 -8.15 -6.96
CA PHE A 172 2.52 -7.34 -6.67
C PHE A 172 2.36 -6.23 -7.72
N GLU A 173 1.14 -5.94 -8.15
CA GLU A 173 0.80 -4.79 -9.00
C GLU A 173 -0.14 -3.84 -8.27
N ILE A 174 -0.09 -2.55 -8.64
CA ILE A 174 -0.99 -1.52 -8.10
C ILE A 174 -1.81 -0.87 -9.22
N ALA A 175 -3.08 -0.61 -8.92
CA ALA A 175 -4.02 0.03 -9.84
C ALA A 175 -4.84 1.10 -9.10
N PRO A 176 -4.21 2.20 -8.64
CA PRO A 176 -4.88 3.17 -7.80
C PRO A 176 -6.14 3.72 -8.46
N SER A 177 -7.19 3.94 -7.67
CA SER A 177 -8.47 4.44 -8.17
C SER A 177 -9.17 5.36 -7.18
N THR A 178 -10.03 6.22 -7.73
CA THR A 178 -10.94 7.12 -7.03
C THR A 178 -12.03 7.56 -8.02
N ALA A 179 -13.12 8.16 -7.54
CA ALA A 179 -14.08 8.78 -8.45
C ALA A 179 -13.44 9.96 -9.21
N ALA A 180 -13.77 10.11 -10.49
CA ALA A 180 -13.16 11.14 -11.33
C ALA A 180 -13.59 12.57 -10.97
N ARG A 181 -14.73 12.73 -10.30
CA ARG A 181 -15.35 14.03 -10.02
C ARG A 181 -16.01 14.07 -8.65
N TYR A 182 -15.81 15.18 -7.93
CA TYR A 182 -16.45 15.48 -6.64
C TYR A 182 -16.93 16.94 -6.58
N GLU A 183 -17.90 17.22 -5.72
CA GLU A 183 -18.35 18.57 -5.41
C GLU A 183 -17.55 19.16 -4.24
N LEU A 184 -17.43 20.49 -4.23
CA LEU A 184 -16.75 21.20 -3.15
C LEU A 184 -17.41 20.91 -1.79
N GLY A 185 -16.66 20.31 -0.88
CA GLY A 185 -17.09 19.92 0.46
C GLY A 185 -17.22 18.41 0.67
N ASP A 186 -17.19 17.62 -0.41
CA ASP A 186 -17.33 16.16 -0.37
C ASP A 186 -16.17 15.47 0.37
N ASP A 187 -16.46 14.25 0.83
CA ASP A 187 -15.45 13.28 1.24
C ASP A 187 -15.04 12.42 0.04
N MET A 188 -13.76 12.46 -0.29
CA MET A 188 -13.13 11.64 -1.33
C MET A 188 -12.55 10.37 -0.72
N ALA A 189 -12.70 9.25 -1.44
CA ALA A 189 -12.08 7.98 -1.10
C ALA A 189 -11.07 7.56 -2.18
N PHE A 190 -9.92 7.05 -1.75
CA PHE A 190 -8.86 6.57 -2.63
C PHE A 190 -8.52 5.14 -2.27
N PHE A 191 -8.27 4.32 -3.29
CA PHE A 191 -8.03 2.89 -3.16
C PHE A 191 -6.75 2.53 -3.90
N ALA A 192 -5.82 1.84 -3.24
CA ALA A 192 -4.55 1.45 -3.85
C ALA A 192 -4.69 0.29 -4.85
N ASN A 193 -5.69 -0.58 -4.63
CA ASN A 193 -5.98 -1.78 -5.42
C ASN A 193 -4.72 -2.61 -5.73
N CYS A 194 -4.13 -3.18 -4.67
CA CYS A 194 -3.04 -4.12 -4.84
C CYS A 194 -3.57 -5.47 -5.31
N SER A 195 -2.86 -6.10 -6.25
CA SER A 195 -3.11 -7.46 -6.73
C SER A 195 -1.80 -8.24 -6.88
N GLY A 196 -1.87 -9.56 -6.94
CA GLY A 196 -0.68 -10.43 -7.03
C GLY A 196 -0.23 -10.99 -5.68
N ALA A 197 0.95 -11.61 -5.65
CA ALA A 197 1.49 -12.22 -4.44
C ALA A 197 1.91 -11.17 -3.41
N ASN A 198 1.69 -11.48 -2.12
CA ASN A 198 2.19 -10.73 -0.97
C ASN A 198 1.78 -9.24 -0.90
N CYS A 199 0.58 -8.90 -1.37
CA CYS A 199 0.01 -7.55 -1.17
C CYS A 199 -0.14 -7.14 0.31
N ASP A 200 -0.27 -8.12 1.22
CA ASP A 200 -0.40 -7.88 2.65
C ASP A 200 0.88 -7.30 3.30
N GLU A 201 2.02 -7.44 2.64
CA GLU A 201 3.33 -6.95 3.10
C GLU A 201 3.70 -5.59 2.46
N VAL A 202 2.82 -5.04 1.62
CA VAL A 202 3.06 -3.79 0.90
C VAL A 202 2.56 -2.60 1.72
N THR A 203 3.41 -1.58 1.87
CA THR A 203 3.04 -0.31 2.48
C THR A 203 2.65 0.70 1.40
N PHE A 204 1.49 1.34 1.57
CA PHE A 204 0.97 2.35 0.64
C PHE A 204 1.08 3.75 1.22
N THR A 205 1.69 4.65 0.46
CA THR A 205 1.83 6.07 0.79
C THR A 205 1.20 6.90 -0.31
N TRP A 206 0.29 7.79 0.06
CA TRP A 206 -0.34 8.74 -0.84
C TRP A 206 0.22 10.14 -0.62
N THR A 207 0.54 10.83 -1.70
CA THR A 207 1.03 12.21 -1.71
C THR A 207 0.34 13.05 -2.78
N GLY A 208 0.43 14.38 -2.67
CA GLY A 208 -0.13 15.31 -3.64
C GLY A 208 -0.97 16.38 -2.96
N ASN A 209 -0.97 17.61 -3.50
CA ASN A 209 -1.71 18.74 -2.93
C ASN A 209 -1.48 18.95 -1.41
N GLY A 210 -0.22 18.79 -0.98
CA GLY A 210 0.18 19.00 0.43
C GLY A 210 -0.21 17.87 1.40
N ILE A 211 -0.75 16.75 0.93
CA ILE A 211 -1.07 15.61 1.79
C ILE A 211 0.09 14.60 1.86
N LEU A 212 0.18 13.91 3.01
CA LEU A 212 0.93 12.69 3.21
C LEU A 212 0.06 11.75 4.05
N ARG A 213 -0.36 10.62 3.46
CA ARG A 213 -1.25 9.66 4.10
C ARG A 213 -0.76 8.24 3.86
N TYR A 214 -1.08 7.35 4.77
CA TYR A 214 -0.71 5.94 4.71
C TYR A 214 -1.95 5.07 4.73
N GLY A 215 -1.94 3.99 3.95
CA GLY A 215 -3.00 3.00 3.94
C GLY A 215 -3.45 2.58 2.54
N ASN A 216 -3.98 1.37 2.46
CA ASN A 216 -4.59 0.81 1.26
C ASN A 216 -5.85 1.59 0.83
N ILE A 217 -6.57 2.15 1.79
CA ILE A 217 -7.72 3.03 1.60
C ILE A 217 -7.51 4.28 2.44
N ILE A 218 -7.66 5.45 1.82
CA ILE A 218 -7.60 6.73 2.53
C ILE A 218 -8.83 7.59 2.22
N GLY A 219 -9.24 8.39 3.20
CA GLY A 219 -10.26 9.42 3.06
C GLY A 219 -9.67 10.83 3.15
N LEU A 220 -10.10 11.73 2.25
CA LEU A 220 -9.69 13.14 2.21
C LEU A 220 -10.91 14.03 1.99
N LYS A 221 -10.90 15.25 2.53
CA LYS A 221 -11.84 16.30 2.11
C LYS A 221 -11.40 16.88 0.76
N THR A 222 -12.36 17.26 -0.09
CA THR A 222 -12.03 17.99 -1.32
C THR A 222 -11.26 19.28 -1.00
N PRO A 223 -10.29 19.67 -1.84
CA PRO A 223 -9.65 20.98 -1.80
C PRO A 223 -10.67 22.13 -1.76
N SER A 224 -10.32 23.25 -1.13
CA SER A 224 -11.20 24.41 -0.96
C SER A 224 -11.40 25.25 -2.23
N VAL A 225 -10.68 24.93 -3.31
CA VAL A 225 -10.78 25.60 -4.60
C VAL A 225 -11.19 24.56 -5.64
N PRO A 226 -12.16 24.83 -6.52
CA PRO A 226 -12.45 23.93 -7.63
C PRO A 226 -11.27 23.89 -8.62
N GLY A 227 -11.02 22.72 -9.18
CA GLY A 227 -9.90 22.48 -10.08
C GLY A 227 -9.59 20.99 -10.24
N THR A 228 -8.54 20.70 -11.00
CA THR A 228 -8.06 19.33 -11.22
C THR A 228 -6.85 19.08 -10.33
N TYR A 229 -6.89 17.98 -9.58
CA TYR A 229 -5.88 17.59 -8.60
C TYR A 229 -5.35 16.19 -8.90
N THR A 230 -4.04 16.02 -8.82
CA THR A 230 -3.37 14.72 -8.98
C THR A 230 -2.82 14.26 -7.64
N TYR A 231 -3.02 12.98 -7.36
CA TYR A 231 -2.50 12.29 -6.18
C TYR A 231 -1.68 11.10 -6.63
N ASP A 232 -0.48 10.98 -6.07
CA ASP A 232 0.46 9.90 -6.35
C ASP A 232 0.38 8.86 -5.25
N LEU A 233 0.43 7.59 -5.64
CA LEU A 233 0.55 6.44 -4.77
C LEU A 233 1.95 5.84 -4.92
N PHE A 234 2.59 5.59 -3.79
CA PHE A 234 3.84 4.83 -3.67
C PHE A 234 3.55 3.53 -2.91
N ALA A 235 3.86 2.41 -3.53
CA ALA A 235 3.78 1.09 -2.92
C ALA A 235 5.21 0.57 -2.67
N THR A 236 5.52 0.32 -1.41
CA THR A 236 6.85 -0.07 -0.96
C THR A 236 6.81 -1.43 -0.26
N LYS A 237 7.78 -2.28 -0.57
CA LYS A 237 7.98 -3.57 0.08
C LYS A 237 9.48 -3.80 0.24
N SER A 238 9.90 -4.27 1.41
CA SER A 238 11.32 -4.50 1.71
C SER A 238 11.95 -5.43 0.67
N GLY A 239 13.09 -5.01 0.12
CA GLY A 239 13.83 -5.73 -0.92
C GLY A 239 13.18 -5.75 -2.31
N CYS A 240 12.05 -5.08 -2.51
CA CYS A 240 11.47 -4.82 -3.82
C CYS A 240 11.72 -3.38 -4.27
N SER A 241 11.80 -3.16 -5.58
CA SER A 241 11.70 -1.82 -6.16
C SER A 241 10.32 -1.23 -5.90
N ASN A 242 10.26 0.06 -5.56
CA ASN A 242 8.99 0.76 -5.34
C ASN A 242 8.16 0.80 -6.62
N LYS A 243 6.85 0.58 -6.49
CA LYS A 243 5.89 0.81 -7.58
C LYS A 243 5.13 2.11 -7.33
N THR A 244 4.86 2.84 -8.41
CA THR A 244 4.14 4.11 -8.35
C THR A 244 2.96 4.12 -9.30
N GLY A 245 1.92 4.86 -8.92
CA GLY A 245 0.76 5.13 -9.75
C GLY A 245 0.16 6.47 -9.36
N SER A 246 -0.78 6.98 -10.16
CA SER A 246 -1.44 8.25 -9.85
C SER A 246 -2.90 8.22 -10.23
N VAL A 247 -3.67 9.08 -9.58
CA VAL A 247 -5.07 9.34 -9.92
C VAL A 247 -5.31 10.83 -10.02
N THR A 248 -6.25 11.20 -10.88
CA THR A 248 -6.66 12.59 -11.08
C THR A 248 -8.12 12.76 -10.69
N VAL A 249 -8.41 13.85 -9.99
CA VAL A 249 -9.73 14.20 -9.49
C VAL A 249 -10.09 15.60 -9.96
N GLU A 250 -11.29 15.76 -10.50
CA GLU A 250 -11.90 17.06 -10.77
C GLU A 250 -12.83 17.48 -9.62
N VAL A 251 -12.54 18.64 -9.02
CA VAL A 251 -13.37 19.24 -7.98
C VAL A 251 -14.15 20.39 -8.61
N VAL A 252 -15.47 20.34 -8.52
CA VAL A 252 -16.35 21.34 -9.12
C VAL A 252 -17.19 22.04 -8.06
N ILE A 253 -17.63 23.26 -8.36
CA ILE A 253 -18.74 23.90 -7.66
C ILE A 253 -20.00 23.62 -8.49
N THR A 254 -20.94 22.87 -7.93
CA THR A 254 -22.28 22.77 -8.49
C THR A 254 -23.05 24.00 -8.03
N PRO A 255 -23.50 24.90 -8.94
CA PRO A 255 -24.32 26.03 -8.53
C PRO A 255 -25.65 25.51 -8.01
N GLY A 256 -25.87 25.64 -6.71
CA GLY A 256 -27.21 25.61 -6.15
C GLY A 256 -28.01 26.78 -6.71
N CYS A 257 -29.33 26.69 -6.72
CA CYS A 257 -30.19 27.86 -6.85
C CYS A 257 -30.79 28.14 -5.47
N ASP A 258 -29.97 28.10 -4.42
CA ASP A 258 -30.37 28.36 -3.04
C ASP A 258 -30.35 29.88 -2.78
N TYR A 259 -31.44 30.52 -3.20
CA TYR A 259 -31.67 31.93 -2.97
C TYR A 259 -33.16 32.20 -2.74
N ASN A 260 -33.43 33.23 -1.94
CA ASN A 260 -34.75 33.82 -1.77
C ASN A 260 -34.76 35.20 -2.39
N VAL A 261 -35.83 35.52 -3.12
CA VAL A 261 -36.04 36.86 -3.70
C VAL A 261 -37.27 37.50 -3.09
N SER A 262 -37.15 38.78 -2.73
CA SER A 262 -38.26 39.62 -2.31
C SER A 262 -38.36 40.85 -3.21
N ALA A 263 -39.58 41.36 -3.37
CA ALA A 263 -39.87 42.56 -4.15
C ALA A 263 -40.37 43.68 -3.22
N SER A 264 -39.95 44.91 -3.49
CA SER A 264 -40.45 46.12 -2.83
C SER A 264 -40.76 47.21 -3.84
N VAL A 265 -41.69 48.10 -3.50
CA VAL A 265 -42.02 49.30 -4.28
C VAL A 265 -41.81 50.55 -3.44
N SER A 266 -41.30 51.62 -4.03
CA SER A 266 -41.02 52.88 -3.33
C SER A 266 -42.28 53.59 -2.80
N ASN A 267 -43.40 53.45 -3.50
CA ASN A 267 -44.71 53.98 -3.12
C ASN A 267 -45.81 53.00 -3.55
N ALA A 268 -46.58 52.47 -2.59
CA ALA A 268 -47.66 51.50 -2.86
C ALA A 268 -48.98 52.16 -3.27
N THR A 269 -49.11 53.48 -3.10
CA THR A 269 -50.29 54.28 -3.48
C THR A 269 -49.90 55.53 -4.28
N PRO A 270 -49.21 55.36 -5.43
CA PRO A 270 -48.82 56.48 -6.28
C PRO A 270 -50.03 57.09 -6.97
N GLN A 271 -49.95 58.37 -7.34
CA GLN A 271 -50.87 58.94 -8.32
C GLN A 271 -50.61 58.32 -9.70
N CYS A 272 -51.62 58.36 -10.58
CA CYS A 272 -51.46 57.85 -11.95
C CYS A 272 -50.26 58.52 -12.63
N SER A 273 -49.41 57.72 -13.26
CA SER A 273 -48.18 58.16 -13.93
C SER A 273 -47.08 58.73 -13.01
N GLU A 274 -47.25 58.74 -11.69
CA GLU A 274 -46.18 59.06 -10.76
C GLU A 274 -45.07 57.99 -10.85
N PRO A 275 -43.79 58.37 -10.96
CA PRO A 275 -42.70 57.39 -11.01
C PRO A 275 -42.62 56.56 -9.72
N ILE A 276 -42.63 55.24 -9.86
CA ILE A 276 -42.36 54.29 -8.78
C ILE A 276 -41.09 53.50 -9.08
N THR A 277 -40.33 53.17 -8.05
CA THR A 277 -39.17 52.29 -8.14
C THR A 277 -39.54 50.92 -7.62
N LEU A 278 -39.33 49.89 -8.45
CA LEU A 278 -39.43 48.49 -8.08
C LEU A 278 -38.03 47.98 -7.79
N SER A 279 -37.84 47.33 -6.65
CA SER A 279 -36.54 46.79 -6.24
C SER A 279 -36.68 45.34 -5.83
N ALA A 280 -35.75 44.52 -6.31
CA ALA A 280 -35.60 43.12 -5.93
C ALA A 280 -34.42 42.97 -4.96
N GLN A 281 -34.65 42.29 -3.85
CA GLN A 281 -33.60 41.90 -2.91
C GLN A 281 -33.42 40.39 -2.99
N CYS A 282 -32.18 39.94 -3.02
CA CYS A 282 -31.84 38.53 -2.96
C CYS A 282 -31.08 38.24 -1.66
N THR A 283 -31.41 37.13 -1.03
CA THR A 283 -30.73 36.60 0.15
C THR A 283 -30.44 35.12 -0.06
N GLY A 284 -29.23 34.67 0.25
CA GLY A 284 -28.80 33.28 0.07
C GLY A 284 -27.39 33.20 -0.54
N PRO A 285 -26.76 32.02 -0.49
CA PRO A 285 -25.42 31.80 -1.04
C PRO A 285 -25.35 31.97 -2.57
N ASP A 286 -26.46 31.74 -3.28
CA ASP A 286 -26.49 31.74 -4.76
C ASP A 286 -27.10 33.01 -5.38
N CYS A 287 -27.03 34.15 -4.68
CA CYS A 287 -27.51 35.42 -5.22
C CYS A 287 -26.67 35.97 -6.38
N ASP A 288 -25.39 35.58 -6.44
CA ASP A 288 -24.48 35.98 -7.50
C ASP A 288 -24.89 35.34 -8.83
N GLY A 289 -25.39 36.17 -9.76
CA GLY A 289 -25.84 35.72 -11.08
C GLY A 289 -27.34 35.53 -11.25
N VAL A 290 -28.15 35.81 -10.21
CA VAL A 290 -29.62 35.89 -10.34
C VAL A 290 -29.99 37.04 -11.28
N ARG A 291 -30.85 36.75 -12.26
CA ARG A 291 -31.42 37.75 -13.16
C ARG A 291 -32.87 38.04 -12.80
N TYR A 292 -33.24 39.32 -12.82
CA TYR A 292 -34.57 39.79 -12.42
C TYR A 292 -35.36 40.28 -13.63
N SER A 293 -36.58 39.76 -13.78
CA SER A 293 -37.55 40.24 -14.75
C SER A 293 -38.83 40.67 -14.04
N TRP A 294 -39.38 41.81 -14.43
CA TRP A 294 -40.63 42.35 -13.91
C TRP A 294 -41.70 42.29 -14.98
N GLY A 295 -42.85 41.71 -14.62
CA GLY A 295 -43.99 41.54 -15.51
C GLY A 295 -45.32 41.93 -14.87
N GLY A 296 -46.35 42.12 -15.69
CA GLY A 296 -47.71 42.45 -15.25
C GLY A 296 -48.09 43.91 -15.48
N GLY A 297 -49.38 44.17 -15.65
CA GLY A 297 -49.90 45.53 -15.90
C GLY A 297 -49.39 46.22 -17.17
N GLY A 298 -48.94 45.46 -18.18
CA GLY A 298 -48.34 45.98 -19.41
C GLY A 298 -46.81 46.18 -19.34
N LEU A 299 -46.20 45.85 -18.20
CA LEU A 299 -44.77 45.92 -17.98
C LEU A 299 -44.06 44.63 -18.45
N ASN A 300 -42.91 44.78 -19.10
CA ASN A 300 -41.98 43.69 -19.43
C ASN A 300 -40.55 44.27 -19.50
N VAL A 301 -39.89 44.35 -18.34
CA VAL A 301 -38.56 44.96 -18.23
C VAL A 301 -37.68 44.12 -17.29
N SER A 302 -36.37 44.25 -17.45
CA SER A 302 -35.39 43.54 -16.62
C SER A 302 -34.53 44.51 -15.82
N GLY A 303 -34.10 44.08 -14.65
CA GLY A 303 -33.27 44.87 -13.76
C GLY A 303 -33.58 44.61 -12.29
N GLN A 304 -32.56 44.69 -11.44
CA GLN A 304 -32.74 44.54 -9.99
C GLN A 304 -33.47 45.72 -9.36
N SER A 305 -33.22 46.94 -9.86
CA SER A 305 -33.94 48.14 -9.48
C SER A 305 -34.31 48.91 -10.74
N ILE A 306 -35.61 49.18 -10.92
CA ILE A 306 -36.16 49.84 -12.11
C ILE A 306 -37.13 50.93 -11.70
N THR A 307 -37.18 52.02 -12.46
CA THR A 307 -38.16 53.09 -12.26
C THR A 307 -39.14 53.08 -13.44
N VAL A 308 -40.43 53.02 -13.13
CA VAL A 308 -41.52 52.93 -14.11
C VAL A 308 -42.65 53.87 -13.70
N PRO A 309 -43.44 54.41 -14.64
CA PRO A 309 -44.63 55.18 -14.29
C PRO A 309 -45.70 54.27 -13.69
N ALA A 310 -46.37 54.72 -12.64
CA ALA A 310 -47.46 53.98 -12.01
C ALA A 310 -48.62 53.74 -13.01
N PRO A 311 -49.11 52.48 -13.15
CA PRO A 311 -50.12 52.16 -14.14
C PRO A 311 -51.50 52.75 -13.77
N PRO A 312 -52.35 53.05 -14.76
CA PRO A 312 -53.74 53.42 -14.49
C PRO A 312 -54.52 52.23 -13.93
N GLY A 313 -55.11 52.44 -12.75
CA GLY A 313 -55.92 51.46 -12.01
C GLY A 313 -55.11 50.47 -11.16
N LYS A 314 -55.79 49.72 -10.28
CA LYS A 314 -55.14 48.68 -9.47
C LYS A 314 -54.67 47.53 -10.37
N ARG A 315 -53.35 47.26 -10.42
CA ARG A 315 -52.76 46.16 -11.18
C ARG A 315 -51.70 45.44 -10.35
N ASN A 316 -51.57 44.13 -10.58
CA ASN A 316 -50.52 43.32 -9.98
C ASN A 316 -49.27 43.33 -10.86
N ILE A 317 -48.11 43.59 -10.25
CA ILE A 317 -46.78 43.45 -10.85
C ILE A 317 -46.10 42.27 -10.16
N GLN A 318 -45.48 41.39 -10.94
CA GLN A 318 -44.82 40.17 -10.49
C GLN A 318 -43.33 40.22 -10.81
N LEU A 319 -42.54 39.65 -9.90
CA LEU A 319 -41.11 39.46 -10.03
C LEU A 319 -40.83 38.01 -10.41
N PHE A 320 -40.07 37.81 -11.48
CA PHE A 320 -39.64 36.50 -11.96
C PHE A 320 -38.11 36.40 -11.83
N PRO A 321 -37.60 35.72 -10.80
CA PRO A 321 -36.17 35.48 -10.67
C PRO A 321 -35.74 34.26 -11.48
N PHE A 322 -34.58 34.37 -12.14
CA PHE A 322 -33.98 33.28 -12.91
C PHE A 322 -32.55 33.04 -12.46
N CYS A 323 -32.29 31.83 -11.99
CA CYS A 323 -30.95 31.29 -11.76
C CYS A 323 -30.59 30.35 -12.91
N LYS A 324 -29.46 30.64 -13.57
CA LYS A 324 -29.01 29.82 -14.70
C LYS A 324 -28.29 28.59 -14.13
N GLN A 325 -29.00 27.49 -13.97
CA GLN A 325 -28.35 26.18 -13.85
C GLN A 325 -27.52 25.97 -15.13
N ARG A 326 -26.19 25.90 -15.01
CA ARG A 326 -25.39 25.37 -16.12
C ARG A 326 -25.82 23.92 -16.27
N ARG A 327 -26.59 23.61 -17.33
CA ARG A 327 -26.70 22.23 -17.79
C ARG A 327 -25.28 21.81 -18.15
N LEU A 328 -24.76 20.85 -17.38
CA LEU A 328 -23.57 20.08 -17.71
C LEU A 328 -23.90 19.16 -18.89
#